data_AF-A0A8J6B9V5-F1
#
_entry.id   AF-A0A8J6B9V5-F1
#
_cell.length_a   1.000
_cell.length_b   1.000
_cell.length_c   1.000
_cell.angle_alpha   90.00
_cell.angle_beta   90.00
_cell.angle_gamma   90.00
#
_symmetry.space_group_name_H-M   'P 1'
#
loop_
_entity.id
_entity.type
_entity.pdbx_description
1 polymer ?
#
loop_
_entity_poly.entity_id
_entity_poly.type
_entity_poly.pdbx_seq_one_letter_code
_entity_poly.pdbx_strand_id
1 'polypeptide(L)'
;CSLPVADLFRKVPEPVFYELFLQYRAGSGATLLWPVPVWNANIRGTGGTLGASALRRFFLVDGISYRRANLSSDPTYVTVATSLTLSVYLPLSPPSSEPPIQLTVQYERRSLQAAAQVSFAVTYAQGEGTNKLDTVIAIGVLGSLAALLAILETSSWLRRSGQQNIGILVSVEPLLTALGF
;
A
#
# COMPACT_ATOMS: atom_id res chain seq x y z
N CYS A 1 -6.92 20.61 3.53
CA CYS A 1 -6.90 21.79 4.42
C CYS A 1 -6.30 22.96 3.65
N SER A 2 -6.69 24.21 3.92
CA SER A 2 -6.09 25.40 3.30
C SER A 2 -5.41 26.22 4.39
N LEU A 3 -4.11 26.51 4.22
CA LEU A 3 -3.29 27.21 5.21
C LEU A 3 -2.64 28.43 4.57
N PRO A 4 -2.70 29.62 5.20
CA PRO A 4 -1.99 30.80 4.70
C PRO A 4 -0.48 30.60 4.81
N VAL A 5 0.23 30.85 3.69
CA VAL A 5 1.68 30.63 3.60
C VAL A 5 2.45 31.57 4.52
N ALA A 6 1.98 32.80 4.71
CA ALA A 6 2.55 33.75 5.66
C ALA A 6 2.63 33.18 7.08
N ASP A 7 1.59 32.48 7.55
CA ASP A 7 1.57 31.92 8.91
C ASP A 7 2.50 30.71 9.03
N LEU A 8 2.55 29.87 8.00
CA LEU A 8 3.49 28.75 7.92
C LEU A 8 4.95 29.25 7.97
N PHE A 9 5.25 30.29 7.20
CA PHE A 9 6.57 30.90 7.16
C PHE A 9 6.95 31.60 8.46
N ARG A 10 6.01 32.32 9.11
CA ARG A 10 6.25 32.95 10.43
C ARG A 10 6.59 31.93 11.51
N LYS A 11 5.96 30.75 11.47
CA LYS A 11 6.24 29.66 12.43
C LYS A 11 7.55 28.96 12.14
N VAL A 12 7.88 28.76 10.87
CA VAL A 12 9.06 28.02 10.42
C VAL A 12 9.75 28.81 9.29
N PRO A 13 10.55 29.83 9.65
CA PRO A 13 11.20 30.69 8.66
C PRO A 13 12.40 30.02 7.98
N GLU A 14 12.92 28.94 8.58
CA GLU A 14 14.03 28.14 8.08
C GLU A 14 13.59 26.67 7.95
N PRO A 15 14.05 25.94 6.91
CA PRO A 15 13.61 24.58 6.67
C PRO A 15 14.07 23.63 7.78
N VAL A 16 13.10 23.01 8.44
CA VAL A 16 13.33 21.91 9.39
C VAL A 16 13.26 20.60 8.63
N PHE A 17 14.33 19.81 8.73
CA PHE A 17 14.40 18.48 8.12
C PHE A 17 13.89 17.42 9.07
N TYR A 18 12.88 16.68 8.64
CA TYR A 18 12.26 15.57 9.34
C TYR A 18 12.76 14.24 8.78
N GLU A 19 12.90 13.26 9.66
CA GLU A 19 13.14 11.85 9.33
C GLU A 19 11.98 11.02 9.87
N LEU A 20 11.55 10.00 9.13
CA LEU A 20 10.48 9.10 9.52
C LEU A 20 11.04 7.70 9.79
N PHE A 21 10.66 7.14 10.92
CA PHE A 21 11.06 5.79 11.35
C PHE A 21 9.83 4.96 11.70
N LEU A 22 9.85 3.69 11.31
CA LEU A 22 8.91 2.68 11.78
C LEU A 22 9.49 1.98 13.01
N GLN A 23 8.80 2.07 14.13
CA GLN A 23 9.14 1.32 15.33
C GLN A 23 8.57 -0.10 15.25
N TYR A 24 9.40 -1.10 15.51
CA TYR A 24 8.98 -2.50 15.58
C TYR A 24 9.68 -3.22 16.74
N ARG A 25 9.11 -4.36 17.16
CA ARG A 25 9.73 -5.23 18.16
C ARG A 25 10.35 -6.43 17.46
N ALA A 26 11.63 -6.67 17.72
CA ALA A 26 12.30 -7.88 17.27
C ALA A 26 11.79 -9.10 18.06
N GLY A 27 12.02 -10.31 17.52
CA GLY A 27 11.72 -11.56 18.22
C GLY A 27 12.45 -11.70 19.57
N SER A 28 13.56 -10.98 19.77
CA SER A 28 14.29 -10.88 21.05
C SER A 28 13.65 -9.96 22.08
N GLY A 29 12.52 -9.31 21.77
CA GLY A 29 11.85 -8.32 22.62
C GLY A 29 12.44 -6.90 22.55
N ALA A 30 13.55 -6.71 21.85
CA ALA A 30 14.15 -5.39 21.65
C ALA A 30 13.28 -4.50 20.75
N THR A 31 13.17 -3.21 21.10
CA THR A 31 12.55 -2.20 20.24
C THR A 31 13.57 -1.68 19.24
N LEU A 32 13.26 -1.75 17.95
CA LEU A 32 14.10 -1.32 16.85
C LEU A 32 13.38 -0.27 15.99
N LEU A 33 14.16 0.52 15.26
CA LEU A 33 13.68 1.56 14.35
C LEU A 33 14.13 1.25 12.93
N TRP A 34 13.19 1.27 11.99
CA TRP A 34 13.45 1.10 10.57
C TRP A 34 13.27 2.43 9.84
N PRO A 35 14.28 2.94 9.10
CA PRO A 35 14.14 4.20 8.38
C PRO A 35 13.16 4.05 7.22
N VAL A 36 12.20 4.97 7.11
CA VAL A 36 11.23 4.97 6.01
C VAL A 36 11.81 5.74 4.81
N PRO A 37 11.88 5.14 3.61
CA PRO A 37 12.34 5.84 2.42
C PRO A 37 11.36 6.95 2.03
N VAL A 38 11.90 8.12 1.69
CA VAL A 38 11.14 9.31 1.32
C VAL A 38 11.37 9.68 -0.14
N TRP A 39 10.30 9.81 -0.92
CA TRP A 39 10.37 10.18 -2.33
C TRP A 39 9.87 11.58 -2.55
N ASN A 40 10.62 12.35 -3.34
CA ASN A 40 10.20 13.66 -3.79
C ASN A 40 9.51 13.54 -5.16
N ALA A 41 8.20 13.77 -5.20
CA ALA A 41 7.40 13.70 -6.42
C ALA A 41 7.87 14.70 -7.50
N ASN A 42 8.47 15.83 -7.11
CA ASN A 42 8.96 16.85 -8.04
C ASN A 42 10.30 16.49 -8.69
N ILE A 43 11.03 15.50 -8.16
CA ILE A 43 12.35 15.08 -8.67
C ILE A 43 12.25 13.73 -9.39
N ARG A 44 11.25 12.90 -9.04
CA ARG A 44 11.04 11.59 -9.63
C ARG A 44 10.94 11.68 -11.16
N GLY A 45 11.80 10.96 -11.88
CA GLY A 45 11.83 10.94 -13.35
C GLY A 45 12.60 12.09 -14.02
N THR A 46 13.18 13.02 -13.26
CA THR A 46 14.22 13.91 -13.79
C THR A 46 15.49 13.08 -13.97
N GLY A 47 15.99 12.94 -15.21
CA GLY A 47 17.01 11.95 -15.62
C GLY A 47 18.38 12.11 -14.97
N GLY A 48 18.49 11.83 -13.67
CA GLY A 48 19.69 11.87 -12.85
C GLY A 48 19.58 10.97 -11.61
N THR A 49 20.69 10.77 -10.90
CA THR A 49 20.80 9.83 -9.76
C THR A 49 19.81 10.14 -8.64
N LEU A 50 19.56 11.43 -8.37
CA LEU A 50 18.64 11.90 -7.33
C LEU A 50 17.16 11.58 -7.62
N GLY A 51 16.77 11.47 -8.89
CA GLY A 51 15.40 11.12 -9.29
C GLY A 51 15.12 9.62 -9.20
N ALA A 52 16.17 8.81 -9.09
CA ALA A 52 16.11 7.35 -9.01
C ALA A 52 16.28 6.80 -7.59
N SER A 53 16.75 7.61 -6.63
CA SER A 53 17.02 7.19 -5.26
C SER A 53 16.04 7.76 -4.24
N ALA A 54 15.62 6.94 -3.27
CA ALA A 54 14.90 7.43 -2.10
C ALA A 54 15.78 8.33 -1.22
N LEU A 55 15.20 9.40 -0.69
CA LEU A 55 15.80 10.30 0.28
C LEU A 55 15.51 9.82 1.70
N ARG A 56 16.33 10.27 2.65
CA ARG A 56 16.14 10.00 4.10
C ARG A 56 15.38 11.12 4.82
N ARG A 57 15.46 12.34 4.30
CA ARG A 57 14.94 13.57 4.94
C ARG A 57 13.98 14.29 4.02
N PHE A 58 13.00 14.96 4.62
CA PHE A 58 12.11 15.90 3.93
C PHE A 58 11.87 17.13 4.80
N PHE A 59 11.34 18.20 4.23
CA PHE A 59 10.96 19.40 4.96
C PHE A 59 9.50 19.73 4.63
N LEU A 60 8.88 20.58 5.45
CA LEU A 60 7.50 21.01 5.22
C LEU A 60 7.43 22.39 4.56
N VAL A 61 8.34 23.28 4.95
CA VAL A 61 8.39 24.66 4.48
C VAL A 61 9.86 25.02 4.27
N ASP A 62 10.16 25.67 3.14
CA ASP A 62 11.46 26.25 2.84
C ASP A 62 11.26 27.68 2.32
N GLY A 63 11.71 28.63 3.14
CA GLY A 63 11.72 30.04 2.82
C GLY A 63 13.12 30.61 2.58
N ILE A 64 14.17 29.79 2.46
CA ILE A 64 15.54 30.25 2.23
C ILE A 64 15.87 30.25 0.74
N SER A 65 15.46 29.22 0.00
CA SER A 65 15.89 29.00 -1.40
C SER A 65 15.59 30.14 -2.38
N TYR A 66 14.60 31.00 -2.09
CA TYR A 66 14.19 32.11 -2.95
C TYR A 66 14.45 33.50 -2.34
N ARG A 67 15.36 33.60 -1.37
CA ARG A 67 15.89 34.89 -0.91
C ARG A 67 16.95 35.37 -1.90
N ARG A 68 16.81 36.59 -2.41
CA ARG A 68 17.67 37.11 -3.49
C ARG A 68 18.86 37.94 -3.01
N ALA A 69 18.76 38.58 -1.85
CA ALA A 69 19.74 39.57 -1.41
C ALA A 69 20.43 39.20 -0.09
N ASN A 70 19.65 38.88 0.94
CA ASN A 70 20.20 38.52 2.25
C ASN A 70 19.32 37.45 2.92
N LEU A 71 19.90 36.68 3.84
CA LEU A 71 19.18 35.74 4.68
C LEU A 71 18.11 36.43 5.52
N SER A 72 18.20 37.73 5.77
CA SER A 72 17.18 38.51 6.50
C SER A 72 16.04 39.06 5.61
N SER A 73 16.13 38.94 4.28
CA SER A 73 15.10 39.44 3.37
C SER A 73 13.97 38.44 3.18
N ASP A 74 12.73 38.94 3.02
CA ASP A 74 11.58 38.08 2.73
C ASP A 74 11.77 37.35 1.38
N PRO A 75 11.45 36.05 1.31
CA PRO A 75 11.60 35.29 0.08
C PRO A 75 10.53 35.68 -0.96
N THR A 76 10.90 35.64 -2.24
CA THR A 76 9.91 35.86 -3.32
C THR A 76 8.87 34.74 -3.38
N TYR A 77 9.30 33.51 -3.09
CA TYR A 77 8.44 32.32 -3.02
C TYR A 77 8.85 31.46 -1.84
N VAL A 78 7.89 30.75 -1.27
CA VAL A 78 8.12 29.74 -0.24
C VAL A 78 7.76 28.39 -0.84
N THR A 79 8.66 27.41 -0.70
CA THR A 79 8.39 26.03 -1.09
C THR A 79 7.65 25.35 0.06
N VAL A 80 6.47 24.81 -0.19
CA VAL A 80 5.63 24.16 0.82
C VAL A 80 5.33 22.74 0.39
N ALA A 81 5.40 21.78 1.32
CA ALA A 81 4.92 20.42 1.12
C ALA A 81 3.38 20.42 1.08
N THR A 82 2.80 20.26 -0.09
CA THR A 82 1.36 20.30 -0.31
C THR A 82 0.70 18.93 -0.22
N SER A 83 1.41 17.86 -0.58
CA SER A 83 0.90 16.50 -0.43
C SER A 83 1.92 15.61 0.26
N LEU A 84 1.46 14.96 1.33
CA LEU A 84 2.19 13.90 2.03
C LEU A 84 1.38 12.62 1.90
N THR A 85 1.94 11.61 1.22
CA THR A 85 1.30 10.31 1.03
C THR A 85 2.16 9.21 1.61
N LEU A 86 1.65 8.53 2.64
CA LEU A 86 2.28 7.35 3.22
C LEU A 86 1.70 6.10 2.58
N SER A 87 2.49 5.43 1.75
CA SER A 87 2.13 4.17 1.11
C SER A 87 2.61 2.99 1.94
N VAL A 88 1.71 2.08 2.27
CA VAL A 88 1.99 0.82 2.97
C VAL A 88 1.71 -0.32 2.01
N TYR A 89 2.75 -1.09 1.69
CA TYR A 89 2.69 -2.24 0.81
C TYR A 89 2.68 -3.51 1.66
N LEU A 90 1.60 -4.28 1.58
CA LEU A 90 1.54 -5.58 2.25
C LEU A 90 2.25 -6.63 1.39
N PRO A 91 3.40 -7.18 1.83
CA PRO A 91 4.11 -8.20 1.07
C PRO A 91 3.27 -9.49 1.06
N LEU A 92 3.03 -10.03 -0.14
CA LEU A 92 2.30 -11.28 -0.33
C LEU A 92 3.23 -12.49 -0.39
N SER A 93 4.46 -12.30 -0.92
CA SER A 93 5.52 -13.31 -0.96
C SER A 93 6.90 -12.64 -1.06
N PRO A 94 7.95 -13.11 -0.37
CA PRO A 94 9.30 -12.62 -0.56
C PRO A 94 9.95 -13.18 -1.85
N PRO A 95 10.83 -12.42 -2.55
CA PRO A 95 11.22 -11.02 -2.33
C PRO A 95 10.45 -10.02 -3.21
N SER A 96 9.80 -9.00 -2.62
CA SER A 96 9.24 -7.86 -3.36
C SER A 96 10.29 -6.75 -3.53
N SER A 97 10.27 -6.07 -4.67
CA SER A 97 11.13 -4.90 -4.95
C SER A 97 10.64 -3.63 -4.22
N GLU A 98 9.35 -3.52 -3.93
CA GLU A 98 8.81 -2.40 -3.14
C GLU A 98 9.17 -2.52 -1.65
N PRO A 99 9.58 -1.41 -1.00
CA PRO A 99 9.70 -1.36 0.45
C PRO A 99 8.32 -1.48 1.11
N PRO A 100 8.22 -2.07 2.31
CA PRO A 100 6.93 -2.29 2.98
C PRO A 100 6.20 -0.98 3.35
N ILE A 101 6.95 0.10 3.57
CA ILE A 101 6.41 1.44 3.82
C ILE A 101 7.24 2.45 3.04
N GLN A 102 6.57 3.43 2.44
CA GLN A 102 7.19 4.50 1.67
C GLN A 102 6.46 5.82 1.92
N LEU A 103 7.20 6.91 2.14
CA LEU A 103 6.63 8.27 2.17
C LEU A 103 6.87 8.95 0.82
N THR A 104 5.84 9.59 0.27
CA THR A 104 5.95 10.44 -0.92
C THR A 104 5.56 11.86 -0.54
N VAL A 105 6.43 12.82 -0.87
CA VAL A 105 6.25 14.24 -0.59
C VAL A 105 6.20 15.00 -1.91
N GLN A 106 5.18 15.85 -2.04
CA GLN A 106 5.04 16.78 -3.15
C GLN A 106 5.15 18.21 -2.64
N TYR A 107 5.97 18.99 -3.33
CA TYR A 107 6.24 20.38 -3.05
C TYR A 107 5.63 21.29 -4.11
N GLU A 108 5.24 22.48 -3.67
CA GLU A 108 4.78 23.57 -4.54
C GLU A 108 5.39 24.89 -4.09
N ARG A 109 5.66 25.79 -5.04
CA ARG A 109 6.13 27.14 -4.75
C ARG A 109 4.93 28.07 -4.66
N ARG A 110 4.80 28.79 -3.56
CA ARG A 110 3.71 29.73 -3.32
C ARG A 110 4.26 31.09 -2.90
N SER A 111 3.55 32.16 -3.23
CA SER A 111 3.86 33.49 -2.69
C SER A 111 3.45 33.57 -1.22
N LEU A 112 4.08 34.47 -0.45
CA LEU A 112 3.79 34.67 0.97
C LEU A 112 2.32 35.01 1.25
N GLN A 113 1.66 35.72 0.33
CA GLN A 113 0.27 36.17 0.46
C GLN A 113 -0.74 35.09 0.05
N ALA A 114 -0.30 33.99 -0.55
CA ALA A 114 -1.18 32.93 -1.00
C ALA A 114 -1.54 31.97 0.13
N ALA A 115 -2.60 31.18 -0.10
CA ALA A 115 -2.90 30.00 0.68
C ALA A 115 -2.38 28.76 -0.04
N ALA A 116 -1.84 27.81 0.73
CA ALA A 116 -1.43 26.49 0.25
C ALA A 116 -2.50 25.46 0.64
N GLN A 117 -2.94 24.67 -0.33
CA GLN A 117 -3.78 23.51 -0.06
C GLN A 117 -2.89 22.34 0.34
N VAL A 118 -3.06 21.86 1.57
CA VAL A 118 -2.28 20.76 2.13
C VAL A 118 -3.17 19.53 2.32
N SER A 119 -2.68 18.38 1.88
CA SER A 119 -3.28 17.06 2.05
C SER A 119 -2.30 16.08 2.68
N PHE A 120 -2.85 15.25 3.57
CA PHE A 120 -2.19 14.07 4.10
C PHE A 120 -3.05 12.86 3.78
N ALA A 121 -2.44 11.84 3.21
CA ALA A 121 -3.11 10.59 2.84
C ALA A 121 -2.28 9.39 3.26
N VAL A 122 -2.97 8.32 3.64
CA VAL A 122 -2.37 7.01 3.88
C VAL A 122 -3.00 6.05 2.90
N THR A 123 -2.17 5.37 2.12
CA THR A 123 -2.60 4.42 1.08
C THR A 123 -2.13 3.03 1.43
N TYR A 124 -3.04 2.07 1.45
CA TYR A 124 -2.73 0.66 1.63
C TYR A 124 -2.80 -0.01 0.26
N ALA A 125 -1.67 -0.56 -0.18
CA ALA A 125 -1.57 -1.27 -1.44
C ALA A 125 -1.34 -2.76 -1.17
N GLN A 126 -2.16 -3.60 -1.78
CA GLN A 126 -2.03 -5.05 -1.77
C GLN A 126 -2.15 -5.53 -3.22
N GLY A 127 -1.23 -6.39 -3.65
CA GLY A 127 -1.34 -7.02 -4.96
C GLY A 127 -2.55 -7.96 -5.00
N GLU A 128 -3.64 -7.57 -5.64
CA GLU A 128 -4.86 -8.39 -5.65
C GLU A 128 -4.74 -9.72 -6.42
N GLY A 129 -3.70 -9.87 -7.25
CA GLY A 129 -3.63 -10.95 -8.25
C GLY A 129 -3.49 -12.36 -7.69
N THR A 130 -2.65 -12.56 -6.68
CA THR A 130 -2.34 -13.91 -6.16
C THR A 130 -3.47 -14.45 -5.28
N ASN A 131 -3.99 -13.61 -4.38
CA ASN A 131 -4.96 -14.06 -3.38
C ASN A 131 -6.32 -14.43 -3.98
N LYS A 132 -6.74 -13.73 -5.03
CA LYS A 132 -8.00 -14.06 -5.74
C LYS A 132 -7.91 -15.44 -6.39
N LEU A 133 -6.77 -15.74 -7.03
CA LEU A 133 -6.56 -17.02 -7.71
C LEU A 133 -6.48 -18.18 -6.70
N ASP A 134 -5.73 -18.00 -5.60
CA ASP A 134 -5.62 -19.01 -4.54
C ASP A 134 -6.98 -19.29 -3.88
N THR A 135 -7.78 -18.23 -3.66
CA THR A 135 -9.13 -18.38 -3.09
C THR A 135 -10.05 -19.13 -4.04
N VAL A 136 -9.99 -18.85 -5.35
CA VAL A 136 -10.77 -19.57 -6.37
C VAL A 136 -10.37 -21.05 -6.43
N ILE A 137 -9.08 -21.36 -6.39
CA ILE A 137 -8.59 -22.75 -6.35
C ILE A 137 -9.08 -23.45 -5.09
N ALA A 138 -8.94 -22.82 -3.92
CA ALA A 138 -9.38 -23.38 -2.65
C ALA A 138 -10.88 -23.67 -2.65
N ILE A 139 -11.71 -22.74 -3.13
CA ILE A 139 -13.17 -22.94 -3.25
C ILE A 139 -13.48 -24.07 -4.23
N GLY A 140 -12.77 -24.18 -5.35
CA GLY A 140 -12.95 -25.27 -6.32
C GLY A 140 -12.62 -26.65 -5.73
N VAL A 141 -11.50 -26.77 -5.00
CA VAL A 141 -11.07 -28.02 -4.37
C VAL A 141 -11.98 -28.38 -3.20
N LEU A 142 -12.28 -27.44 -2.31
CA LEU A 142 -13.14 -27.70 -1.15
C LEU A 142 -14.59 -27.95 -1.57
N GLY A 143 -15.09 -27.25 -2.58
CA GLY A 143 -16.44 -27.44 -3.11
C GLY A 143 -16.62 -28.81 -3.77
N SER A 144 -15.64 -29.26 -4.56
CA SER A 144 -15.68 -30.60 -5.16
C SER A 144 -15.56 -31.71 -4.10
N LEU A 145 -14.69 -31.55 -3.11
CA LEU A 145 -14.56 -32.49 -1.99
C LEU A 145 -15.86 -32.56 -1.16
N ALA A 146 -16.49 -31.42 -0.87
CA ALA A 146 -17.76 -31.37 -0.15
C ALA A 146 -18.88 -32.08 -0.92
N ALA A 147 -18.95 -31.93 -2.25
CA ALA A 147 -19.92 -32.63 -3.08
C ALA A 147 -19.70 -34.16 -3.05
N LEU A 148 -18.44 -34.62 -3.16
CA LEU A 148 -18.11 -36.04 -3.07
C LEU A 148 -18.48 -36.62 -1.70
N LEU A 149 -18.18 -35.90 -0.61
CA LEU A 149 -18.56 -36.33 0.74
C LEU A 149 -20.08 -36.40 0.91
N ALA A 150 -20.83 -35.41 0.40
CA ALA A 150 -22.28 -35.44 0.44
C ALA A 150 -22.86 -36.64 -0.32
N ILE A 151 -22.33 -36.97 -1.50
CA ILE A 151 -22.74 -38.16 -2.28
C ILE A 151 -22.42 -39.45 -1.51
N LEU A 152 -21.23 -39.56 -0.93
CA LEU A 152 -20.81 -40.72 -0.14
C LEU A 152 -21.69 -40.92 1.09
N GLU A 153 -21.95 -39.86 1.87
CA GLU A 153 -22.83 -39.93 3.04
C GLU A 153 -24.25 -40.30 2.64
N THR A 154 -24.79 -39.68 1.57
CA THR A 154 -26.13 -39.98 1.06
C THR A 154 -26.22 -41.44 0.59
N SER A 155 -25.19 -41.95 -0.09
CA SER A 155 -25.12 -43.36 -0.51
C SER A 155 -25.07 -44.33 0.67
N SER A 156 -24.32 -43.99 1.71
CA SER A 156 -24.19 -44.77 2.94
C SER A 156 -25.52 -44.84 3.68
N TRP A 157 -26.25 -43.73 3.75
CA TRP A 157 -27.58 -43.66 4.34
C TRP A 157 -28.62 -44.47 3.55
N LEU A 158 -28.65 -44.33 2.22
CA LEU A 158 -29.56 -45.11 1.35
C LEU A 158 -29.34 -46.62 1.51
N ARG A 159 -28.07 -47.05 1.64
CA ARG A 159 -27.73 -48.46 1.82
C ARG A 159 -28.17 -48.99 3.20
N ARG A 160 -28.13 -48.16 4.25
CA ARG A 160 -28.61 -48.52 5.60
C ARG A 160 -30.14 -48.54 5.69
N SER A 161 -30.84 -47.73 4.90
CA SER A 161 -32.31 -47.65 4.91
C SER A 161 -33.01 -48.69 4.00
N GLY A 162 -32.25 -49.56 3.33
CA GLY A 162 -32.80 -50.66 2.52
C GLY A 162 -33.46 -50.22 1.21
N GLN A 163 -33.22 -48.97 0.77
CA GLN A 163 -33.77 -48.44 -0.49
C GLN A 163 -32.87 -48.79 -1.68
N GLN A 164 -33.45 -49.12 -2.84
CA GLN A 164 -32.69 -49.43 -4.06
C GLN A 164 -31.92 -48.19 -4.56
N ASN A 165 -30.62 -48.36 -4.79
CA ASN A 165 -29.65 -47.31 -5.10
C ASN A 165 -29.73 -46.77 -6.55
N ILE A 166 -30.94 -46.63 -7.10
CA ILE A 166 -31.16 -46.29 -8.52
C ILE A 166 -30.81 -44.81 -8.80
N GLY A 167 -30.88 -43.93 -7.79
CA GLY A 167 -30.59 -42.50 -7.95
C GLY A 167 -29.11 -42.12 -8.09
N ILE A 168 -28.19 -42.90 -7.51
CA ILE A 168 -26.75 -42.60 -7.56
C ILE A 168 -26.13 -42.99 -8.90
N LEU A 169 -26.57 -44.10 -9.50
CA LEU A 169 -26.06 -44.53 -10.80
C LEU A 169 -26.37 -43.49 -11.90
N VAL A 170 -27.61 -42.96 -11.90
CA VAL A 170 -28.08 -41.95 -12.86
C VAL A 170 -27.38 -40.59 -12.69
N SER A 171 -26.86 -40.27 -11.50
CA SER A 171 -26.19 -38.99 -11.24
C SER A 171 -24.69 -39.00 -11.59
N VAL A 172 -24.05 -40.18 -11.55
CA VAL A 172 -22.59 -40.32 -11.73
C VAL A 172 -22.23 -40.69 -13.18
N GLU A 173 -23.12 -41.40 -13.89
CA GLU A 173 -22.97 -41.73 -15.32
C GLU A 173 -22.74 -40.50 -16.24
N PRO A 174 -23.47 -39.38 -16.12
CA PRO A 174 -23.20 -38.19 -16.93
C PRO A 174 -21.90 -37.47 -16.54
N LEU A 175 -21.39 -37.67 -15.31
CA LEU A 175 -20.15 -37.05 -14.84
C LEU A 175 -18.90 -37.82 -15.32
N LEU A 176 -18.99 -39.15 -15.39
CA LEU A 176 -17.93 -40.02 -15.93
C LEU A 176 -17.78 -39.85 -17.45
N THR A 177 -18.90 -39.78 -18.18
CA THR A 177 -18.89 -39.52 -19.63
C THR A 177 -18.41 -38.12 -20.00
N ALA A 178 -18.62 -37.11 -19.13
CA ALA A 178 -18.07 -35.77 -19.31
C ALA A 178 -16.55 -35.68 -19.04
N LEU A 179 -15.98 -36.61 -18.26
CA LEU A 179 -14.55 -36.69 -17.93
C LEU A 179 -13.76 -37.65 -18.82
N GLY A 180 -14.40 -38.29 -19.80
CA GLY A 180 -13.74 -39.10 -20.83
C GLY A 180 -13.22 -40.46 -20.37
N PHE A 181 -13.88 -41.08 -19.37
CA PHE A 181 -13.69 -42.49 -19.01
C PHE A 181 -14.88 -43.34 -19.46
#